data_AF-A0A932E253-F1
#
_entry.id   AF-A0A932E253-F1
#
_cell.length_a   1.000
_cell.length_b   1.000
_cell.length_c   1.000
_cell.angle_alpha   90.00
_cell.angle_beta   90.00
_cell.angle_gamma   90.00
#
_symmetry.space_group_name_H-M   'P 1'
#
loop_
_entity.id
_entity.type
_entity.pdbx_description
1 polymer ?
#
loop_
_entity_poly.entity_id
_entity_poly.type
_entity_poly.pdbx_seq_one_letter_code
_entity_poly.pdbx_strand_id
1 'polypeptide(L)'
;MPSDDRIGQAHAAFGAALRAFQSSLAATADEVRAYMAPRQSTWEGHLARVQAELGPLAAGRIDPERFAAQFATHRQADPPTLQAVQGALETLTAAAARGAALCTVEVPPGGSLYDAVARGLSEIGQAFAAARLVHDVRSGVGAARRNGGHAALPFSEWTRNERRVAPPLVVAVGGADLRAAALAEFLDGRQKLVLVVDGECVPAPLARLVGPGTFVLQAQDAAGLARLAAWDGPGIAALVPESAARFVHDPAAGAAPADRLTIEFLPDKAPRRVIAGLSPAQQMEEVEMLRALAATPGASGAGAPGGAVPGGAPAGGEPADKLAAWLLSQVNLSDLG
;
A
#
# COMPACT_ATOMS: atom_id res chain seq x y z
N MET A 1 24.49 7.05 -11.19
CA MET A 1 24.30 6.15 -10.04
C MET A 1 23.30 5.09 -10.45
N PRO A 2 23.64 3.79 -10.44
CA PRO A 2 22.76 2.71 -10.93
C PRO A 2 21.49 2.51 -10.09
N SER A 3 21.44 3.05 -8.87
CA SER A 3 20.24 3.13 -8.03
C SER A 3 19.20 4.10 -8.59
N ASP A 4 19.62 5.30 -8.99
CA ASP A 4 18.74 6.38 -9.47
C ASP A 4 18.02 5.98 -10.77
N ASP A 5 18.71 5.28 -11.66
CA ASP A 5 18.12 4.77 -12.91
C ASP A 5 17.04 3.71 -12.62
N ARG A 6 17.29 2.80 -11.66
CA ARG A 6 16.32 1.79 -11.24
C ARG A 6 15.10 2.39 -10.55
N ILE A 7 15.27 3.45 -9.75
CA ILE A 7 14.15 4.22 -9.17
C ILE A 7 13.31 4.85 -10.29
N GLY A 8 13.96 5.46 -11.29
CA GLY A 8 13.27 6.02 -12.46
C GLY A 8 12.47 4.97 -13.24
N GLN A 9 13.04 3.79 -13.47
CA GLN A 9 12.35 2.67 -14.12
C GLN A 9 11.15 2.16 -13.30
N ALA A 10 11.27 2.09 -11.97
CA ALA A 10 10.17 1.74 -11.09
C ALA A 10 9.02 2.77 -11.20
N HIS A 11 9.33 4.06 -11.11
CA HIS A 11 8.32 5.11 -11.31
C HIS A 11 7.67 5.06 -12.69
N ALA A 12 8.44 4.75 -13.74
CA ALA A 12 7.91 4.60 -15.08
C ALA A 12 6.90 3.43 -15.18
N ALA A 13 7.22 2.28 -14.59
CA ALA A 13 6.33 1.12 -14.57
C ALA A 13 5.01 1.42 -13.85
N PHE A 14 5.04 2.27 -12.82
CA PHE A 14 3.88 2.67 -12.03
C PHE A 14 3.28 4.02 -12.42
N GLY A 15 3.72 4.63 -13.53
CA GLY A 15 3.41 6.00 -13.88
C GLY A 15 1.92 6.30 -14.00
N ALA A 16 1.10 5.33 -14.44
CA ALA A 16 -0.35 5.48 -14.51
C ALA A 16 -0.99 5.62 -13.11
N ALA A 17 -0.60 4.77 -12.17
CA ALA A 17 -1.11 4.79 -10.80
C ALA A 17 -0.67 6.07 -10.06
N LEU A 18 0.60 6.47 -10.21
CA LEU A 18 1.14 7.69 -9.63
C LEU A 18 0.42 8.94 -10.15
N ARG A 19 0.21 9.04 -11.48
CA ARG A 19 -0.53 10.15 -12.07
C ARG A 19 -1.99 10.18 -11.62
N ALA A 20 -2.65 9.02 -11.52
CA ALA A 20 -4.02 8.95 -11.05
C ALA A 20 -4.14 9.49 -9.61
N PHE A 21 -3.25 9.05 -8.71
CA PHE A 21 -3.20 9.54 -7.34
C PHE A 21 -2.92 11.05 -7.27
N GLN A 22 -1.94 11.55 -8.02
CA GLN A 22 -1.62 12.98 -8.09
C GLN A 22 -2.78 13.82 -8.60
N SER A 23 -3.46 13.37 -9.66
CA SER A 23 -4.66 14.02 -10.18
C SER A 23 -5.79 14.05 -9.16
N SER A 24 -5.98 12.98 -8.37
CA SER A 24 -6.95 12.96 -7.29
C SER A 24 -6.62 13.97 -6.19
N LEU A 25 -5.34 14.10 -5.81
CA LEU A 25 -4.92 15.10 -4.82
C LEU A 25 -5.15 16.54 -5.32
N ALA A 26 -4.77 16.83 -6.57
CA ALA A 26 -4.97 18.14 -7.18
C ALA A 26 -6.46 18.50 -7.28
N ALA A 27 -7.28 17.58 -7.79
CA ALA A 27 -8.73 17.78 -7.88
C ALA A 27 -9.36 18.02 -6.49
N THR A 28 -8.94 17.25 -5.48
CA THR A 28 -9.42 17.45 -4.10
C THR A 28 -9.00 18.82 -3.55
N ALA A 29 -7.76 19.26 -3.80
CA ALA A 29 -7.30 20.58 -3.39
C ALA A 29 -8.09 21.71 -4.08
N ASP A 30 -8.41 21.55 -5.37
CA ASP A 30 -9.22 22.52 -6.13
C ASP A 30 -10.66 22.58 -5.61
N GLU A 31 -11.26 21.43 -5.30
CA GLU A 31 -12.59 21.37 -4.66
C GLU A 31 -12.60 22.07 -3.29
N VAL A 32 -11.56 21.85 -2.47
CA VAL A 32 -11.42 22.51 -1.16
C VAL A 32 -11.27 24.02 -1.35
N ARG A 33 -10.46 24.47 -2.31
CA ARG A 33 -10.28 25.90 -2.60
C ARG A 33 -11.60 26.54 -3.03
N ALA A 34 -12.35 25.88 -3.91
CA ALA A 34 -13.68 26.32 -4.33
C ALA A 34 -14.68 26.38 -3.15
N TYR A 35 -14.59 25.42 -2.22
CA TYR A 35 -15.39 25.41 -0.99
C TYR A 35 -15.05 26.58 -0.05
N MET A 36 -13.77 26.98 0.04
CA MET A 36 -13.32 28.06 0.93
C MET A 36 -13.58 29.46 0.36
N ALA A 37 -13.51 29.66 -0.95
CA ALA A 37 -13.65 30.97 -1.59
C ALA A 37 -14.86 31.82 -1.13
N PRO A 38 -16.10 31.30 -1.07
CA PRO A 38 -17.25 32.08 -0.58
C PRO A 38 -17.29 32.26 0.95
N ARG A 39 -16.47 31.52 1.71
CA ARG A 39 -16.42 31.59 3.19
C ARG A 39 -15.33 32.52 3.70
N GLN A 40 -14.34 32.81 2.85
CA GLN A 40 -13.28 33.79 3.11
C GLN A 40 -13.65 35.19 2.61
N SER A 41 -14.70 35.34 1.78
CA SER A 41 -15.17 36.65 1.36
C SER A 41 -15.72 37.42 2.57
N THR A 42 -15.17 38.61 2.79
CA THR A 42 -15.73 39.57 3.74
C THR A 42 -17.17 39.91 3.36
N TRP A 43 -17.94 40.38 4.32
CA TRP A 43 -19.30 40.87 4.07
C TRP A 43 -19.34 41.88 2.91
N GLU A 44 -18.35 42.78 2.84
CA GLU A 44 -18.19 43.75 1.75
C GLU A 44 -17.92 43.07 0.39
N GLY A 45 -17.09 42.03 0.34
CA GLY A 45 -16.85 41.26 -0.88
C GLY A 45 -18.07 40.46 -1.33
N HIS A 46 -18.86 39.93 -0.39
CA HIS A 46 -20.13 39.28 -0.66
C HIS A 46 -21.15 40.28 -1.24
N LEU A 47 -21.25 41.47 -0.63
CA LEU A 47 -22.14 42.53 -1.08
C LEU A 47 -21.77 43.03 -2.50
N ALA A 48 -20.49 43.24 -2.78
CA ALA A 48 -20.02 43.63 -4.11
C ALA A 48 -20.33 42.58 -5.18
N ARG A 49 -20.22 41.29 -4.84
CA ARG A 49 -20.59 40.18 -5.73
C ARG A 49 -22.09 40.12 -5.98
N VAL A 50 -22.92 40.24 -4.95
CA VAL A 50 -24.38 40.27 -5.07
C VAL A 50 -24.83 41.45 -5.93
N GLN A 51 -24.22 42.63 -5.76
CA GLN A 51 -24.47 43.79 -6.61
C GLN A 51 -24.11 43.53 -8.08
N ALA A 52 -23.00 42.85 -8.34
CA ALA A 52 -22.60 42.48 -9.70
C ALA A 52 -23.54 41.43 -10.34
N GLU A 53 -23.97 40.43 -9.59
CA GLU A 53 -24.88 39.36 -10.06
C GLU A 53 -26.32 39.86 -10.30
N LEU A 54 -26.80 40.83 -9.49
CA LEU A 54 -28.10 41.47 -9.66
C LEU A 54 -28.18 42.34 -10.92
N GLY A 55 -27.03 42.85 -11.38
CA GLY A 55 -26.91 43.61 -12.61
C GLY A 55 -27.67 44.96 -12.63
N PRO A 56 -27.67 45.67 -13.78
CA PRO A 56 -28.24 47.01 -13.88
C PRO A 56 -29.76 47.07 -13.68
N LEU A 57 -30.46 45.97 -13.97
CA LEU A 57 -31.91 45.88 -13.94
C LEU A 57 -32.49 45.84 -12.51
N ALA A 58 -31.67 45.44 -11.54
CA ALA A 58 -32.05 45.40 -10.13
C ALA A 58 -31.83 46.74 -9.41
N ALA A 59 -31.11 47.68 -10.03
CA ALA A 59 -30.76 48.97 -9.45
C ALA A 59 -32.02 49.76 -9.03
N GLY A 60 -32.12 50.09 -7.75
CA GLY A 60 -33.26 50.81 -7.17
C GLY A 60 -34.54 49.99 -6.95
N ARG A 61 -34.56 48.71 -7.34
CA ARG A 61 -35.70 47.79 -7.14
C ARG A 61 -35.44 46.74 -6.07
N ILE A 62 -34.19 46.33 -5.93
CA ILE A 62 -33.73 45.36 -4.93
C ILE A 62 -32.67 46.06 -4.10
N ASP A 63 -32.85 46.04 -2.78
CA ASP A 63 -31.81 46.45 -1.83
C ASP A 63 -30.77 45.31 -1.75
N PRO A 64 -29.55 45.51 -2.27
CA PRO A 64 -28.54 44.46 -2.32
C PRO A 64 -28.06 44.04 -0.93
N GLU A 65 -28.09 44.91 0.07
CA GLU A 65 -27.72 44.56 1.45
C GLU A 65 -28.78 43.65 2.08
N ARG A 66 -30.06 44.03 1.96
CA ARG A 66 -31.16 43.18 2.47
C ARG A 66 -31.26 41.86 1.72
N PHE A 67 -31.01 41.87 0.41
CA PHE A 67 -30.98 40.66 -0.40
C PHE A 67 -29.83 39.75 0.03
N ALA A 68 -28.60 40.27 0.11
CA ALA A 68 -27.45 39.52 0.62
C ALA A 68 -27.70 38.95 2.03
N ALA A 69 -28.36 39.70 2.92
CA ALA A 69 -28.70 39.26 4.27
C ALA A 69 -29.69 38.08 4.30
N GLN A 70 -30.57 37.94 3.30
CA GLN A 70 -31.46 36.77 3.19
C GLN A 70 -30.72 35.50 2.76
N PHE A 71 -29.61 35.63 2.03
CA PHE A 71 -28.79 34.51 1.57
C PHE A 71 -27.54 34.28 2.43
N ALA A 72 -27.33 35.11 3.46
CA ALA A 72 -26.31 34.94 4.49
C ALA A 72 -26.52 33.68 5.37
N THR A 73 -27.41 32.77 4.97
CA THR A 73 -27.68 31.46 5.57
C THR A 73 -26.50 30.48 5.49
N HIS A 74 -25.40 30.84 4.83
CA HIS A 74 -24.15 30.14 5.05
C HIS A 74 -23.66 30.48 6.46
N ARG A 75 -23.93 29.58 7.41
CA ARG A 75 -23.22 29.54 8.71
C ARG A 75 -21.79 29.97 8.45
N GLN A 76 -21.41 31.15 8.94
CA GLN A 76 -20.00 31.51 9.05
C GLN A 76 -19.38 30.33 9.78
N ALA A 77 -18.60 29.52 9.04
CA ALA A 77 -17.90 28.42 9.67
C ALA A 77 -17.04 29.05 10.77
N ASP A 78 -17.03 28.44 11.95
CA ASP A 78 -16.26 29.01 13.05
C ASP A 78 -14.80 29.22 12.60
N PRO A 79 -14.11 30.29 13.06
CA PRO A 79 -12.74 30.55 12.65
C PRO A 79 -11.79 29.33 12.83
N PRO A 80 -11.90 28.51 13.89
CA PRO A 80 -11.14 27.28 14.03
C PRO A 80 -11.36 26.26 12.89
N THR A 81 -12.58 26.10 12.43
CA THR A 81 -12.95 25.21 11.31
C THR A 81 -12.37 25.72 10.01
N LEU A 82 -12.45 27.03 9.75
CA LEU A 82 -11.83 27.61 8.57
C LEU A 82 -10.30 27.44 8.58
N GLN A 83 -9.67 27.61 9.75
CA GLN A 83 -8.24 27.35 9.92
C GLN A 83 -7.88 25.88 9.71
N ALA A 84 -8.70 24.95 10.21
CA ALA A 84 -8.51 23.53 9.97
C ALA A 84 -8.62 23.17 8.49
N VAL A 85 -9.65 23.65 7.79
CA VAL A 85 -9.80 23.41 6.35
C VAL A 85 -8.66 24.04 5.53
N GLN A 86 -8.17 25.21 5.94
CA GLN A 86 -6.99 25.83 5.33
C GLN A 86 -5.74 24.94 5.50
N GLY A 87 -5.49 24.41 6.70
CA GLY A 87 -4.39 23.47 6.92
C GLY A 87 -4.51 22.17 6.13
N ALA A 88 -5.75 21.67 5.94
CA ALA A 88 -6.00 20.52 5.06
C ALA A 88 -5.63 20.85 3.61
N LEU A 89 -6.02 22.03 3.12
CA LEU A 89 -5.71 22.49 1.76
C LEU A 89 -4.20 22.59 1.54
N GLU A 90 -3.47 23.15 2.51
CA GLU A 90 -2.01 23.25 2.46
C GLU A 90 -1.36 21.85 2.41
N THR A 91 -1.84 20.92 3.23
CA THR A 91 -1.37 19.52 3.23
C THR A 91 -1.60 18.84 1.87
N LEU A 92 -2.81 18.95 1.31
CA LEU A 92 -3.15 18.38 0.00
C LEU A 92 -2.32 19.00 -1.13
N THR A 93 -2.13 20.32 -1.08
CA THR A 93 -1.34 21.05 -2.09
C THR A 93 0.14 20.68 -2.01
N ALA A 94 0.69 20.56 -0.79
CA ALA A 94 2.08 20.12 -0.58
C ALA A 94 2.30 18.68 -1.05
N ALA A 95 1.36 17.78 -0.75
CA ALA A 95 1.39 16.40 -1.22
C ALA A 95 1.34 16.32 -2.76
N ALA A 96 0.44 17.07 -3.40
CA ALA A 96 0.34 17.15 -4.85
C ALA A 96 1.62 17.70 -5.49
N ALA A 97 2.23 18.73 -4.90
CA ALA A 97 3.46 19.35 -5.40
C ALA A 97 4.68 18.43 -5.33
N ARG A 98 4.77 17.55 -4.32
CA ARG A 98 5.85 16.55 -4.22
C ARG A 98 5.81 15.49 -5.33
N GLY A 99 4.64 15.22 -5.91
CA GLY A 99 4.49 14.27 -7.01
C GLY A 99 5.08 12.89 -6.69
N ALA A 100 5.93 12.37 -7.58
CA ALA A 100 6.57 11.06 -7.41
C ALA A 100 7.54 10.99 -6.20
N ALA A 101 8.08 12.14 -5.76
CA ALA A 101 8.95 12.21 -4.60
C ALA A 101 8.20 11.99 -3.26
N LEU A 102 6.87 12.08 -3.25
CA LEU A 102 6.06 11.63 -2.11
C LEU A 102 6.07 10.09 -1.98
N CYS A 103 6.26 9.40 -3.10
CA CYS A 103 6.19 7.94 -3.20
C CYS A 103 7.58 7.29 -3.25
N THR A 104 8.63 8.03 -2.88
CA THR A 104 10.01 7.54 -2.83
C THR A 104 10.54 7.67 -1.41
N VAL A 105 11.12 6.60 -0.89
CA VAL A 105 11.71 6.54 0.45
C VAL A 105 13.12 6.01 0.35
N GLU A 106 14.05 6.62 1.07
CA GLU A 106 15.41 6.13 1.20
C GLU A 106 15.63 5.61 2.62
N VAL A 107 16.15 4.39 2.73
CA VAL A 107 16.56 3.80 4.00
C VAL A 107 18.00 4.18 4.26
N PRO A 108 18.32 4.95 5.33
CA PRO A 108 19.70 5.27 5.65
C PRO A 108 20.48 3.99 6.01
N PRO A 109 21.79 3.93 5.78
CA PRO A 109 22.61 2.77 6.15
C PRO A 109 22.46 2.41 7.64
N GLY A 110 22.22 1.13 7.94
CA GLY A 110 21.95 0.65 9.30
C GLY A 110 20.54 0.99 9.80
N GLY A 111 19.69 1.58 8.96
CA GLY A 111 18.32 1.97 9.27
C GLY A 111 17.33 0.81 9.19
N SER A 112 16.17 1.01 9.81
CA SER A 112 15.05 0.07 9.75
C SER A 112 14.23 0.28 8.48
N LEU A 113 14.24 -0.72 7.59
CA LEU A 113 13.36 -0.76 6.41
C LEU A 113 11.88 -0.63 6.80
N TYR A 114 11.48 -1.28 7.90
CA TYR A 114 10.12 -1.23 8.42
C TYR A 114 9.72 0.21 8.78
N ASP A 115 10.53 0.89 9.59
CA ASP A 115 10.20 2.25 10.05
C ASP A 115 10.21 3.26 8.90
N ALA A 116 11.08 3.06 7.91
CA ALA A 116 11.12 3.88 6.70
C ALA A 116 9.85 3.72 5.87
N VAL A 117 9.38 2.48 5.63
CA VAL A 117 8.12 2.21 4.92
C VAL A 117 6.92 2.73 5.71
N ALA A 118 6.86 2.46 7.02
CA ALA A 118 5.80 2.94 7.90
C ALA A 118 5.68 4.48 7.85
N ARG A 119 6.82 5.17 7.90
CA ARG A 119 6.88 6.64 7.80
C ARG A 119 6.43 7.13 6.43
N GLY A 120 6.93 6.55 5.35
CA GLY A 120 6.54 6.93 3.99
C GLY A 120 5.05 6.75 3.73
N LEU A 121 4.46 5.64 4.18
CA LEU A 121 3.02 5.45 4.15
C LEU A 121 2.31 6.45 5.05
N SER A 122 2.80 6.72 6.25
CA SER A 122 2.17 7.71 7.14
C SER A 122 2.18 9.14 6.56
N GLU A 123 3.22 9.52 5.82
CA GLU A 123 3.29 10.77 5.05
C GLU A 123 2.23 10.82 3.95
N ILE A 124 2.04 9.75 3.18
CA ILE A 124 0.93 9.64 2.22
C ILE A 124 -0.42 9.74 2.96
N GLY A 125 -0.52 9.12 4.13
CA GLY A 125 -1.70 9.10 4.98
C GLY A 125 -2.15 10.48 5.44
N GLN A 126 -1.23 11.45 5.55
CA GLN A 126 -1.57 12.84 5.89
C GLN A 126 -2.53 13.45 4.85
N ALA A 127 -2.38 13.11 3.56
CA ALA A 127 -3.30 13.54 2.52
C ALA A 127 -4.70 12.93 2.70
N PHE A 128 -4.79 11.66 3.10
CA PHE A 128 -6.07 11.04 3.45
C PHE A 128 -6.69 11.67 4.70
N ALA A 129 -5.91 11.94 5.74
CA ALA A 129 -6.37 12.63 6.93
C ALA A 129 -6.94 14.02 6.59
N ALA A 130 -6.26 14.79 5.73
CA ALA A 130 -6.71 16.08 5.23
C ALA A 130 -8.02 15.97 4.43
N ALA A 131 -8.11 15.04 3.49
CA ALA A 131 -9.33 14.81 2.73
C ALA A 131 -10.52 14.41 3.63
N ARG A 132 -10.28 13.52 4.60
CA ARG A 132 -11.30 13.12 5.59
C ARG A 132 -11.75 14.32 6.43
N LEU A 133 -10.84 15.20 6.87
CA LEU A 133 -11.21 16.37 7.69
C LEU A 133 -12.14 17.31 6.91
N VAL A 134 -11.82 17.58 5.65
CA VAL A 134 -12.68 18.37 4.76
C VAL A 134 -14.05 17.72 4.63
N HIS A 135 -14.11 16.40 4.45
CA HIS A 135 -15.37 15.67 4.35
C HIS A 135 -16.23 15.79 5.61
N ASP A 136 -15.63 15.66 6.80
CA ASP A 136 -16.32 15.82 8.08
C ASP A 136 -16.88 17.25 8.24
N VAL A 137 -16.06 18.26 7.95
CA VAL A 137 -16.49 19.66 8.01
C VAL A 137 -17.65 19.93 7.04
N ARG A 138 -17.57 19.39 5.81
CA ARG A 138 -18.64 19.52 4.80
C ARG A 138 -19.93 18.81 5.22
N SER A 139 -19.83 17.70 5.93
CA SER A 139 -20.98 16.95 6.45
C SER A 139 -21.54 17.50 7.77
N GLY A 140 -20.92 18.54 8.33
CA GLY A 140 -21.34 19.16 9.60
C GLY A 140 -20.91 18.38 10.84
N VAL A 141 -20.02 17.40 10.68
CA VAL A 141 -19.35 16.72 11.80
C VAL A 141 -18.22 17.64 12.27
N GLY A 142 -18.36 18.21 13.47
CA GLY A 142 -17.41 19.20 13.99
C GLY A 142 -15.97 18.68 14.07
N ALA A 143 -15.01 19.53 13.65
CA ALA A 143 -13.58 19.22 13.62
C ALA A 143 -13.01 18.78 14.99
N ALA A 144 -13.65 19.20 16.09
CA ALA A 144 -13.26 18.89 17.47
C ALA A 144 -13.36 17.39 17.84
N ARG A 145 -14.02 16.54 17.02
CA ARG A 145 -14.17 15.11 17.33
C ARG A 145 -12.91 14.29 17.06
N ARG A 146 -11.95 14.81 16.28
CA ARG A 146 -10.63 14.20 16.09
C ARG A 146 -9.60 14.94 16.91
N ASN A 147 -9.22 14.37 18.05
CA ASN A 147 -8.03 14.78 18.79
C ASN A 147 -6.82 14.49 17.90
N GLY A 148 -6.24 15.54 17.32
CA GLY A 148 -5.13 15.46 16.36
C GLY A 148 -5.58 15.99 15.01
N GLY A 149 -4.97 17.11 14.57
CA GLY A 149 -5.20 17.69 13.24
C GLY A 149 -4.75 16.75 12.11
N HIS A 150 -4.26 17.30 10.99
CA HIS A 150 -3.70 16.56 9.85
C HIS A 150 -2.41 15.77 10.17
N ALA A 151 -2.27 15.28 11.41
CA ALA A 151 -1.16 14.48 11.88
C ALA A 151 -1.00 13.19 11.05
N ALA A 152 0.21 12.64 11.07
CA ALA A 152 0.58 11.43 10.36
C ALA A 152 -0.44 10.31 10.61
N LEU A 153 -1.03 9.77 9.52
CA LEU A 153 -2.06 8.73 9.58
C LEU A 153 -1.42 7.38 9.25
N PRO A 154 -1.16 6.51 10.25
CA PRO A 154 -0.49 5.25 10.02
C PRO A 154 -1.33 4.33 9.12
N PHE A 155 -0.66 3.46 8.37
CA PHE A 155 -1.29 2.55 7.41
C PHE A 155 -2.38 1.65 8.05
N SER A 156 -2.20 1.27 9.31
CA SER A 156 -3.17 0.49 10.08
C SER A 156 -4.53 1.18 10.24
N GLU A 157 -4.57 2.52 10.20
CA GLU A 157 -5.78 3.35 10.31
C GLU A 157 -6.40 3.72 8.95
N TRP A 158 -5.80 3.27 7.85
CA TRP A 158 -6.35 3.51 6.52
C TRP A 158 -7.62 2.70 6.29
N THR A 159 -8.58 3.29 5.60
CA THR A 159 -9.78 2.56 5.17
C THR A 159 -9.47 1.63 4.01
N ARG A 160 -10.34 0.64 3.77
CA ARG A 160 -10.26 -0.24 2.59
C ARG A 160 -10.18 0.56 1.27
N ASN A 161 -10.92 1.67 1.17
CA ASN A 161 -10.91 2.49 -0.04
C ASN A 161 -9.57 3.22 -0.22
N GLU A 162 -8.99 3.73 0.86
CA GLU A 162 -7.66 4.37 0.82
C GLU A 162 -6.58 3.38 0.44
N ARG A 163 -6.55 2.19 1.05
CA ARG A 163 -5.64 1.10 0.66
C ARG A 163 -5.82 0.64 -0.80
N ARG A 164 -6.98 0.93 -1.42
CA ARG A 164 -7.25 0.63 -2.84
C ARG A 164 -6.74 1.70 -3.80
N VAL A 165 -6.70 2.96 -3.36
CA VAL A 165 -6.26 4.11 -4.19
C VAL A 165 -4.86 4.60 -3.84
N ALA A 166 -4.25 4.01 -2.81
CA ALA A 166 -2.91 4.34 -2.37
C ALA A 166 -1.89 4.14 -3.50
N PRO A 167 -0.95 5.09 -3.66
CA PRO A 167 0.09 4.96 -4.66
C PRO A 167 1.09 3.85 -4.27
N PRO A 168 1.79 3.28 -5.25
CA PRO A 168 2.93 2.40 -5.01
C PRO A 168 4.04 3.17 -4.29
N LEU A 169 4.75 2.52 -3.38
CA LEU A 169 5.92 3.08 -2.69
C LEU A 169 7.21 2.47 -3.24
N VAL A 170 8.12 3.31 -3.72
CA VAL A 170 9.46 2.91 -4.16
C VAL A 170 10.45 3.19 -3.03
N VAL A 171 11.23 2.19 -2.64
CA VAL A 171 12.12 2.25 -1.47
C VAL A 171 13.54 1.89 -1.88
N ALA A 172 14.47 2.84 -1.77
CA ALA A 172 15.89 2.58 -1.93
C ALA A 172 16.47 2.06 -0.61
N VAL A 173 17.16 0.92 -0.64
CA VAL A 173 17.66 0.26 0.56
C VAL A 173 18.97 -0.48 0.29
N GLY A 174 19.91 -0.42 1.23
CA GLY A 174 21.12 -1.23 1.19
C GLY A 174 20.79 -2.71 1.42
N GLY A 175 21.43 -3.61 0.68
CA GLY A 175 21.21 -5.06 0.81
C GLY A 175 21.48 -5.63 2.20
N ALA A 176 22.35 -4.98 2.98
CA ALA A 176 22.59 -5.33 4.39
C ALA A 176 21.44 -4.94 5.32
N ASP A 177 20.64 -3.94 4.96
CA ASP A 177 19.49 -3.44 5.74
C ASP A 177 18.15 -4.03 5.25
N LEU A 178 18.21 -4.92 4.25
CA LEU A 178 17.04 -5.54 3.63
C LEU A 178 16.41 -6.61 4.54
N ARG A 179 15.41 -6.19 5.32
CA ARG A 179 14.59 -7.05 6.20
C ARG A 179 13.14 -7.06 5.77
N ALA A 180 12.86 -7.64 4.61
CA ALA A 180 11.55 -7.49 3.95
C ALA A 180 10.40 -8.25 4.63
N ALA A 181 10.65 -9.32 5.39
CA ALA A 181 9.59 -10.12 6.02
C ALA A 181 8.65 -9.30 6.92
N ALA A 182 9.14 -8.26 7.58
CA ALA A 182 8.34 -7.38 8.42
C ALA A 182 7.35 -6.50 7.63
N LEU A 183 7.51 -6.39 6.31
CA LEU A 183 6.64 -5.57 5.46
C LEU A 183 5.28 -6.21 5.16
N ALA A 184 5.05 -7.45 5.58
CA ALA A 184 3.81 -8.18 5.33
C ALA A 184 2.56 -7.41 5.78
N GLU A 185 2.63 -6.65 6.86
CA GLU A 185 1.49 -5.86 7.37
C GLU A 185 1.08 -4.70 6.46
N PHE A 186 1.97 -4.24 5.58
CA PHE A 186 1.67 -3.19 4.60
C PHE A 186 1.11 -3.74 3.28
N LEU A 187 1.08 -5.07 3.11
CA LEU A 187 0.60 -5.74 1.90
C LEU A 187 -0.90 -6.03 2.00
N ASP A 188 -1.71 -4.96 2.01
CA ASP A 188 -3.17 -5.04 2.02
C ASP A 188 -3.80 -4.11 0.95
N GLY A 189 -5.03 -4.42 0.55
CA GLY A 189 -5.77 -3.70 -0.48
C GLY A 189 -5.10 -3.81 -1.85
N ARG A 190 -4.66 -2.68 -2.40
CA ARG A 190 -3.87 -2.61 -3.65
C ARG A 190 -2.48 -2.04 -3.43
N GLN A 191 -2.01 -1.96 -2.18
CA GLN A 191 -0.72 -1.39 -1.86
C GLN A 191 0.40 -2.15 -2.56
N LYS A 192 1.30 -1.42 -3.21
CA LYS A 192 2.48 -1.96 -3.86
C LYS A 192 3.74 -1.40 -3.21
N LEU A 193 4.73 -2.26 -3.00
CA LEU A 193 6.05 -1.87 -2.54
C LEU A 193 7.10 -2.30 -3.59
N VAL A 194 8.04 -1.42 -3.91
CA VAL A 194 9.16 -1.74 -4.81
C VAL A 194 10.45 -1.41 -4.09
N LEU A 195 11.25 -2.43 -3.77
CA LEU A 195 12.54 -2.29 -3.11
C LEU A 195 13.63 -2.21 -4.18
N VAL A 196 14.33 -1.09 -4.27
CA VAL A 196 15.53 -0.94 -5.09
C VAL A 196 16.73 -1.23 -4.20
N VAL A 197 17.34 -2.39 -4.39
CA VAL A 197 18.38 -2.90 -3.49
C VAL A 197 19.76 -2.55 -4.02
N ASP A 198 20.55 -1.89 -3.18
CA ASP A 198 21.93 -1.55 -3.46
C ASP A 198 22.91 -2.47 -2.72
N GLY A 199 23.85 -3.04 -3.46
CA GLY A 199 24.86 -3.94 -2.90
C GLY A 199 24.38 -5.36 -2.64
N GLU A 200 25.23 -6.15 -1.98
CA GLU A 200 24.98 -7.56 -1.67
C GLU A 200 23.84 -7.69 -0.65
N CYS A 201 22.91 -8.61 -0.89
CA CYS A 201 21.78 -8.88 -0.01
C CYS A 201 21.66 -10.38 0.29
N VAL A 202 20.77 -10.71 1.23
CA VAL A 202 20.37 -12.10 1.46
C VAL A 202 19.86 -12.72 0.13
N PRO A 203 20.04 -14.02 -0.13
CA PRO A 203 19.69 -14.63 -1.41
C PRO A 203 18.22 -14.53 -1.81
N ALA A 204 17.29 -14.63 -0.86
CA ALA A 204 15.86 -14.72 -1.16
C ALA A 204 14.99 -13.88 -0.18
N PRO A 205 15.27 -12.58 -0.03
CA PRO A 205 14.69 -11.71 1.00
C PRO A 205 13.15 -11.63 0.96
N LEU A 206 12.54 -11.85 -0.21
CA LEU A 206 11.08 -11.82 -0.35
C LEU A 206 10.41 -13.19 -0.18
N ALA A 207 11.18 -14.28 0.01
CA ALA A 207 10.63 -15.62 0.05
C ALA A 207 9.54 -15.78 1.13
N ARG A 208 9.70 -15.12 2.28
CA ARG A 208 8.74 -15.17 3.40
C ARG A 208 7.43 -14.43 3.14
N LEU A 209 7.39 -13.61 2.08
CA LEU A 209 6.21 -12.86 1.67
C LEU A 209 5.41 -13.60 0.59
N VAL A 210 5.90 -14.76 0.13
CA VAL A 210 5.13 -15.63 -0.78
C VAL A 210 3.95 -16.19 0.01
N GLY A 211 2.77 -15.69 -0.31
CA GLY A 211 1.54 -16.06 0.36
C GLY A 211 0.32 -15.83 -0.53
N PRO A 212 -0.85 -16.41 -0.16
CA PRO A 212 -2.06 -16.29 -0.95
C PRO A 212 -2.43 -14.82 -1.21
N GLY A 213 -2.74 -14.49 -2.46
CA GLY A 213 -3.27 -13.17 -2.85
C GLY A 213 -2.25 -12.03 -2.90
N THR A 214 -0.98 -12.27 -2.59
CA THR A 214 0.09 -11.27 -2.69
C THR A 214 0.96 -11.55 -3.90
N PHE A 215 1.13 -10.59 -4.80
CA PHE A 215 2.09 -10.76 -5.91
C PHE A 215 3.50 -10.46 -5.41
N VAL A 216 4.45 -11.37 -5.64
CA VAL A 216 5.85 -11.21 -5.21
C VAL A 216 6.78 -11.34 -6.40
N LEU A 217 7.69 -10.37 -6.58
CA LEU A 217 8.68 -10.38 -7.64
C LEU A 217 10.06 -10.11 -7.07
N GLN A 218 11.01 -11.01 -7.31
CA GLN A 218 12.42 -10.74 -7.07
C GLN A 218 13.15 -10.88 -8.41
N ALA A 219 13.68 -9.77 -8.92
CA ALA A 219 14.30 -9.71 -10.24
C ALA A 219 15.54 -8.81 -10.23
N GLN A 220 16.42 -8.96 -11.22
CA GLN A 220 17.60 -8.12 -11.35
C GLN A 220 17.28 -6.74 -11.96
N ASP A 221 16.24 -6.66 -12.78
CA ASP A 221 15.85 -5.49 -13.53
C ASP A 221 14.34 -5.21 -13.43
N ALA A 222 13.91 -4.10 -14.04
CA ALA A 222 12.54 -3.63 -13.99
C ALA A 222 11.57 -4.37 -14.95
N ALA A 223 12.01 -5.37 -15.73
CA ALA A 223 11.20 -5.97 -16.79
C ALA A 223 9.90 -6.60 -16.25
N GLY A 224 9.94 -7.15 -15.02
CA GLY A 224 8.78 -7.75 -14.37
C GLY A 224 7.80 -6.76 -13.73
N LEU A 225 8.16 -5.47 -13.57
CA LEU A 225 7.35 -4.52 -12.79
C LEU A 225 5.99 -4.22 -13.44
N ALA A 226 5.88 -4.32 -14.76
CA ALA A 226 4.61 -4.14 -15.47
C ALA A 226 3.56 -5.18 -15.03
N ARG A 227 3.99 -6.41 -14.73
CA ARG A 227 3.09 -7.47 -14.21
C ARG A 227 2.59 -7.13 -12.80
N LEU A 228 3.48 -6.66 -11.93
CA LEU A 228 3.10 -6.22 -10.58
C LEU A 228 2.14 -5.02 -10.63
N ALA A 229 2.36 -4.08 -11.55
CA ALA A 229 1.50 -2.92 -11.74
C ALA A 229 0.10 -3.30 -12.25
N ALA A 230 0.00 -4.34 -13.09
CA ALA A 230 -1.27 -4.85 -13.59
C ALA A 230 -2.05 -5.71 -12.58
N TRP A 231 -1.38 -6.26 -11.57
CA TRP A 231 -2.01 -7.10 -10.54
C TRP A 231 -3.05 -6.32 -9.72
N ASP A 232 -4.28 -6.84 -9.64
CA ASP A 232 -5.36 -6.25 -8.84
C ASP A 232 -5.36 -6.79 -7.40
N GLY A 233 -4.36 -6.39 -6.62
CA GLY A 233 -4.20 -6.80 -5.22
C GLY A 233 -2.91 -6.27 -4.61
N PRO A 234 -2.56 -6.65 -3.37
CA PRO A 234 -1.31 -6.23 -2.77
C PRO A 234 -0.13 -6.90 -3.49
N GLY A 235 1.04 -6.25 -3.45
CA GLY A 235 2.24 -6.89 -3.98
C GLY A 235 3.53 -6.17 -3.67
N ILE A 236 4.61 -6.90 -3.83
CA ILE A 236 5.96 -6.42 -3.54
C ILE A 236 6.93 -6.88 -4.62
N ALA A 237 7.81 -5.99 -5.05
CA ALA A 237 8.95 -6.30 -5.89
C ALA A 237 10.26 -5.93 -5.19
N ALA A 238 11.33 -6.65 -5.49
CA ALA A 238 12.70 -6.26 -5.17
C ALA A 238 13.59 -6.36 -6.41
N LEU A 239 14.26 -5.25 -6.73
CA LEU A 239 15.31 -5.17 -7.75
C LEU A 239 16.65 -5.47 -7.08
N VAL A 240 17.10 -6.72 -7.18
CA VAL A 240 18.21 -7.29 -6.41
C VAL A 240 19.48 -7.45 -7.25
N PRO A 241 20.67 -7.58 -6.63
CA PRO A 241 21.89 -7.94 -7.35
C PRO A 241 21.79 -9.32 -8.03
N GLU A 242 22.65 -9.56 -9.02
CA GLU A 242 22.70 -10.82 -9.79
C GLU A 242 22.90 -12.08 -8.93
N SER A 243 23.54 -11.91 -7.77
CA SER A 243 23.83 -12.97 -6.81
C SER A 243 22.59 -13.50 -6.07
N ALA A 244 21.49 -12.74 -6.06
CA ALA A 244 20.25 -13.12 -5.39
C ALA A 244 19.36 -13.97 -6.30
N ALA A 245 18.45 -14.75 -5.71
CA ALA A 245 17.45 -15.53 -6.41
C ALA A 245 16.58 -14.63 -7.30
N ARG A 246 16.08 -15.18 -8.40
CA ARG A 246 15.10 -14.51 -9.28
C ARG A 246 13.88 -15.39 -9.40
N PHE A 247 12.72 -14.85 -9.01
CA PHE A 247 11.47 -15.61 -9.00
C PHE A 247 10.26 -14.67 -9.04
N VAL A 248 9.13 -15.24 -9.45
CA VAL A 248 7.83 -14.57 -9.48
C VAL A 248 6.80 -15.47 -8.82
N HIS A 249 6.08 -14.92 -7.83
CA HIS A 249 4.85 -15.48 -7.32
C HIS A 249 3.67 -14.66 -7.86
N ASP A 250 2.86 -15.29 -8.71
CA ASP A 250 1.67 -14.72 -9.33
C ASP A 250 0.42 -15.46 -8.82
N PRO A 251 -0.37 -14.86 -7.91
CA PRO A 251 -1.55 -15.52 -7.35
C PRO A 251 -2.59 -15.94 -8.39
N ALA A 252 -2.61 -15.31 -9.57
CA ALA A 252 -3.54 -15.62 -10.65
C ALA A 252 -3.07 -16.75 -11.59
N ALA A 253 -1.81 -17.19 -11.49
CA ALA A 253 -1.26 -18.15 -12.44
C ALA A 253 -1.80 -19.59 -12.26
N GLY A 254 -2.41 -19.92 -11.12
CA GLY A 254 -3.02 -21.23 -10.91
C GLY A 254 -3.68 -21.42 -9.56
N ALA A 255 -4.13 -22.65 -9.28
CA ALA A 255 -4.81 -22.98 -8.02
C ALA A 255 -3.82 -23.47 -6.94
N ALA A 256 -2.78 -24.23 -7.34
CA ALA A 256 -1.77 -24.73 -6.41
C ALA A 256 -0.60 -23.74 -6.25
N PRO A 257 0.11 -23.74 -5.10
CA PRO A 257 1.30 -22.93 -4.90
C PRO A 257 2.38 -23.13 -5.98
N ALA A 258 2.58 -24.39 -6.42
CA ALA A 258 3.55 -24.74 -7.46
C ALA A 258 3.22 -24.12 -8.83
N ASP A 259 1.93 -23.91 -9.14
CA ASP A 259 1.50 -23.24 -10.38
C ASP A 259 1.70 -21.73 -10.31
N ARG A 260 1.74 -21.17 -9.09
CA ARG A 260 1.83 -19.74 -8.81
C ARG A 260 3.25 -19.24 -8.68
N LEU A 261 4.23 -20.11 -8.43
CA LEU A 261 5.63 -19.75 -8.19
C LEU A 261 6.50 -20.22 -9.35
N THR A 262 7.14 -19.28 -10.05
CA THR A 262 8.15 -19.55 -11.07
C THR A 262 9.51 -19.08 -10.58
N ILE A 263 10.50 -19.96 -10.56
CA ILE A 263 11.88 -19.64 -10.18
C ILE A 263 12.74 -19.62 -11.45
N GLU A 264 13.34 -18.47 -11.76
CA GLU A 264 14.23 -18.29 -12.91
C GLU A 264 15.68 -18.56 -12.56
N PHE A 265 16.08 -18.20 -11.34
CA PHE A 265 17.43 -18.40 -10.85
C PHE A 265 17.42 -18.62 -9.36
N LEU A 266 18.24 -19.58 -8.92
CA LEU A 266 18.43 -19.88 -7.52
C LEU A 266 19.95 -19.99 -7.27
N PRO A 267 20.50 -19.27 -6.29
CA PRO A 267 21.92 -19.39 -5.98
C PRO A 267 22.20 -20.75 -5.30
N ASP A 268 23.12 -21.51 -5.89
CA ASP A 268 23.50 -22.85 -5.41
C ASP A 268 24.52 -22.82 -4.28
N LYS A 269 25.23 -21.70 -4.12
CA LYS A 269 26.31 -21.55 -3.12
C LYS A 269 25.84 -20.68 -1.98
N ALA A 270 26.07 -21.16 -0.77
CA ALA A 270 25.84 -20.37 0.42
C ALA A 270 26.69 -19.08 0.37
N PRO A 271 26.10 -17.92 0.68
CA PRO A 271 26.85 -16.67 0.78
C PRO A 271 27.99 -16.83 1.80
N ARG A 272 29.18 -16.33 1.44
CA ARG A 272 30.39 -16.52 2.25
C ARG A 272 30.45 -15.60 3.47
N ARG A 273 29.55 -14.63 3.55
CA ARG A 273 29.54 -13.57 4.55
C ARG A 273 28.19 -13.50 5.27
N VAL A 274 28.21 -12.98 6.49
CA VAL A 274 27.01 -12.58 7.22
C VAL A 274 26.44 -11.34 6.54
N ILE A 275 25.19 -11.40 6.09
CA ILE A 275 24.49 -10.32 5.37
C ILE A 275 23.15 -10.09 6.04
N ALA A 276 22.85 -8.81 6.31
CA ALA A 276 21.99 -8.45 7.44
C ALA A 276 22.49 -9.21 8.69
N GLY A 277 21.85 -9.25 9.83
CA GLY A 277 22.34 -10.09 10.95
C GLY A 277 22.22 -11.62 10.75
N LEU A 278 22.28 -12.17 9.53
CA LEU A 278 22.00 -13.61 9.27
C LEU A 278 23.27 -14.43 8.98
N SER A 279 23.37 -15.58 9.65
CA SER A 279 24.37 -16.59 9.32
C SER A 279 24.15 -17.17 7.92
N PRO A 280 25.19 -17.69 7.23
CA PRO A 280 25.03 -18.32 5.92
C PRO A 280 23.98 -19.45 5.89
N ALA A 281 23.83 -20.21 6.97
CA ALA A 281 22.81 -21.25 7.08
C ALA A 281 21.39 -20.66 7.05
N GLN A 282 21.14 -19.61 7.85
CA GLN A 282 19.85 -18.89 7.87
C GLN A 282 19.54 -18.22 6.52
N GLN A 283 20.56 -17.73 5.82
CA GLN A 283 20.39 -17.17 4.47
C GLN A 283 19.95 -18.24 3.46
N MET A 284 20.43 -19.49 3.62
CA MET A 284 20.03 -20.61 2.77
C MET A 284 18.66 -21.19 3.12
N GLU A 285 18.16 -21.02 4.34
CA GLU A 285 16.78 -21.43 4.71
C GLU A 285 15.73 -20.76 3.81
N GLU A 286 15.92 -19.49 3.44
CA GLU A 286 14.98 -18.79 2.54
C GLU A 286 15.00 -19.38 1.12
N VAL A 287 16.17 -19.84 0.67
CA VAL A 287 16.35 -20.53 -0.61
C VAL A 287 15.68 -21.90 -0.59
N GLU A 288 15.85 -22.66 0.50
CA GLU A 288 15.16 -23.95 0.68
C GLU A 288 13.65 -23.79 0.74
N MET A 289 13.16 -22.73 1.39
CA MET A 289 11.73 -22.42 1.44
C MET A 289 11.16 -22.15 0.05
N LEU A 290 11.87 -21.41 -0.81
CA LEU A 290 11.44 -21.23 -2.21
C LEU A 290 11.39 -22.57 -2.97
N ARG A 291 12.38 -23.46 -2.78
CA ARG A 291 12.35 -24.79 -3.39
C ARG A 291 11.15 -25.61 -2.91
N ALA A 292 10.88 -25.58 -1.60
CA ALA A 292 9.75 -26.29 -1.01
C ALA A 292 8.39 -25.77 -1.54
N LEU A 293 8.25 -24.45 -1.70
CA LEU A 293 7.04 -23.83 -2.25
C LEU A 293 6.82 -24.13 -3.74
N ALA A 294 7.91 -24.28 -4.51
CA ALA A 294 7.86 -24.63 -5.92
C ALA A 294 7.67 -26.14 -6.17
N ALA A 295 7.90 -26.99 -5.16
CA ALA A 295 7.76 -28.43 -5.30
C ALA A 295 6.28 -28.83 -5.44
N THR A 296 5.96 -29.62 -6.47
CA THR A 296 4.62 -30.18 -6.63
C THR A 296 4.37 -31.26 -5.58
N PRO A 297 3.28 -31.19 -4.78
CA PRO A 297 2.92 -32.24 -3.84
C PRO A 297 2.60 -33.53 -4.62
N GLY A 298 3.51 -34.51 -4.58
CA GLY A 298 3.32 -35.82 -5.23
C GLY A 298 4.54 -36.38 -5.99
N ALA A 299 5.60 -35.61 -6.19
CA ALA A 299 6.82 -36.12 -6.84
C ALA A 299 7.71 -36.98 -5.90
N SER A 300 7.45 -36.97 -4.59
CA SER A 300 8.14 -37.81 -3.62
C SER A 300 7.32 -39.08 -3.34
N GLY A 301 7.40 -40.09 -4.21
CA GLY A 301 6.74 -41.38 -3.96
C GLY A 301 6.59 -42.36 -5.13
N ALA A 302 6.98 -42.01 -6.36
CA ALA A 302 6.97 -42.96 -7.48
C ALA A 302 8.30 -43.75 -7.53
N GLY A 303 8.53 -44.64 -6.55
CA GLY A 303 9.79 -45.37 -6.47
C GLY A 303 9.88 -46.42 -5.37
N ALA A 304 8.89 -47.30 -5.25
CA ALA A 304 9.07 -48.59 -4.56
C ALA A 304 8.17 -49.65 -5.19
N PRO A 305 8.70 -50.76 -5.72
CA PRO A 305 7.89 -51.85 -6.24
C PRO A 305 7.50 -52.82 -5.12
N GLY A 306 6.25 -53.29 -5.17
CA GLY A 306 5.87 -54.61 -4.68
C GLY A 306 5.48 -54.73 -3.21
N GLY A 307 4.16 -54.80 -2.95
CA GLY A 307 3.61 -55.22 -1.66
C GLY A 307 2.10 -55.11 -1.63
N ALA A 308 1.41 -56.00 -2.37
CA ALA A 308 -0.04 -56.10 -2.33
C ALA A 308 -0.51 -56.67 -0.98
N VAL A 309 -1.42 -55.95 -0.30
CA VAL A 309 -2.39 -56.51 0.66
C VAL A 309 -3.73 -55.80 0.43
N PRO A 310 -4.86 -56.53 0.30
CA PRO A 310 -6.16 -55.94 -0.04
C PRO A 310 -6.89 -55.50 1.23
N GLY A 311 -7.51 -54.32 1.21
CA GLY A 311 -8.37 -53.88 2.31
C GLY A 311 -8.92 -52.47 2.15
N GLY A 312 -10.09 -52.35 1.53
CA GLY A 312 -11.10 -51.31 1.77
C GLY A 312 -10.66 -49.84 1.66
N ALA A 313 -10.97 -49.21 0.52
CA ALA A 313 -11.05 -47.76 0.44
C ALA A 313 -12.15 -47.22 1.36
N PRO A 314 -11.91 -46.15 2.15
CA PRO A 314 -12.98 -45.22 2.48
C PRO A 314 -13.03 -44.12 1.41
N ALA A 315 -14.25 -43.86 0.96
CA ALA A 315 -14.62 -42.82 0.03
C ALA A 315 -14.05 -41.44 0.43
N GLY A 316 -13.81 -40.61 -0.59
CA GLY A 316 -13.33 -39.24 -0.42
C GLY A 316 -14.27 -38.41 0.43
N GLY A 317 -13.87 -38.13 1.67
CA GLY A 317 -14.44 -37.04 2.47
C GLY A 317 -13.89 -35.70 1.98
N GLU A 318 -14.76 -34.70 1.92
CA GLU A 318 -14.38 -33.33 1.59
C GLU A 318 -13.25 -32.86 2.52
N PRO A 319 -12.38 -31.93 2.08
CA PRO A 319 -11.35 -31.33 2.93
C PRO A 319 -11.92 -30.74 4.23
N ALA A 320 -13.20 -30.33 4.22
CA ALA A 320 -13.94 -29.91 5.41
C ALA A 320 -14.15 -31.04 6.42
N ASP A 321 -14.46 -32.26 5.98
CA ASP A 321 -14.66 -33.42 6.85
C ASP A 321 -13.36 -33.85 7.53
N LYS A 322 -12.23 -33.71 6.83
CA LYS A 322 -10.89 -33.98 7.40
C LYS A 322 -10.51 -32.94 8.45
N LEU A 323 -10.84 -31.66 8.21
CA LEU A 323 -10.65 -30.59 9.19
C LEU A 323 -11.54 -30.79 10.42
N ALA A 324 -12.81 -31.15 10.22
CA ALA A 324 -13.75 -31.43 11.31
C ALA A 324 -13.29 -32.64 12.15
N ALA A 325 -12.84 -33.73 11.51
CA ALA A 325 -12.30 -34.89 12.20
C ALA A 325 -11.03 -34.57 12.99
N TRP A 326 -10.15 -33.74 12.44
CA TRP A 326 -8.94 -33.29 13.13
C TRP A 326 -9.26 -32.40 14.34
N LEU A 327 -10.16 -31.43 14.19
CA LEU A 327 -10.59 -30.57 15.30
C LEU A 327 -11.23 -31.38 16.43
N LEU A 328 -12.08 -32.37 16.09
CA LEU A 328 -12.71 -33.25 17.08
C LEU A 328 -11.69 -34.14 17.81
N SER A 329 -10.59 -34.53 17.14
CA SER A 329 -9.50 -35.29 17.77
C SER A 329 -8.63 -34.48 18.73
N GLN A 330 -8.68 -33.14 18.64
CA GLN A 330 -7.96 -32.24 19.55
C GLN A 330 -8.77 -31.90 20.80
N VAL A 331 -10.09 -32.09 20.76
CA VAL A 331 -10.97 -31.84 21.92
C VAL A 331 -11.13 -33.14 22.71
N ASN A 332 -10.34 -33.27 23.77
CA ASN A 332 -10.47 -34.38 24.70
C ASN A 332 -11.72 -34.15 25.59
N LEU A 333 -12.89 -34.67 25.17
CA LEU A 333 -14.15 -34.58 25.93
C LEU A 333 -14.20 -35.53 27.14
N SER A 334 -13.07 -36.15 27.51
CA SER A 334 -13.00 -37.11 28.62
C SER A 334 -13.10 -36.49 30.02
N ASP A 335 -13.11 -35.16 30.15
CA ASP A 335 -13.25 -34.46 31.45
C ASP A 335 -14.66 -33.87 31.70
N LEU A 336 -15.67 -34.32 30.95
CA LEU A 336 -17.08 -34.05 31.27
C LEU A 336 -17.81 -35.36 31.58
N GLY A 337 -17.51 -35.91 32.76
CA GLY A 337 -18.21 -37.04 33.39
C GLY A 337 -18.07 -36.99 34.90
#